data_AF-A0A4Q9P146-F1
#
_entry.id   AF-A0A4Q9P146-F1
#
_cell.length_a   1.000
_cell.length_b   1.000
_cell.length_c   1.000
_cell.angle_alpha   90.00
_cell.angle_beta   90.00
_cell.angle_gamma   90.00
#
_symmetry.space_group_name_H-M   'P 1'
#
loop_
_entity.id
_entity.type
_entity.pdbx_description
1 polymer ?
#
loop_
_entity_poly.entity_id
_entity_poly.type
_entity_poly.pdbx_seq_one_letter_code
_entity_poly.pdbx_strand_id
1 'polypeptide(L)'
;LRVDSRVQDLSIINMRPTLVRLVRVVPRSKVDPALRPIPEPVRSDVPRPSLIEVLLKRKEEAGADYPPNIRIEALKAKTALRGLPRDARKTLAAMLKEH
;
A
#
# COMPACT_ATOMS: atom_id res chain seq x y z
N LEU A 1 -47.26 -48.44 32.35
CA LEU A 1 -47.67 -47.31 31.48
C LEU A 1 -47.28 -46.04 32.23
N ARG A 2 -46.28 -45.24 31.85
CA ARG A 2 -45.84 -44.76 30.54
C ARG A 2 -44.40 -44.27 30.72
N VAL A 3 -43.50 -44.72 29.86
CA VAL A 3 -42.14 -44.18 29.75
C VAL A 3 -42.28 -42.83 29.05
N ASP A 4 -41.81 -41.75 29.65
CA ASP A 4 -41.49 -40.52 28.91
C ASP A 4 -40.06 -40.09 29.25
N SER A 5 -39.18 -40.79 28.56
CA SER A 5 -37.83 -40.43 28.21
C SER A 5 -37.79 -39.06 27.54
N ARG A 6 -37.27 -38.04 28.23
CA ARG A 6 -36.77 -36.80 27.61
C ARG A 6 -35.75 -36.10 28.50
N VAL A 7 -34.74 -36.85 28.95
CA VAL A 7 -33.44 -36.27 29.24
C VAL A 7 -32.78 -36.07 27.88
N GLN A 8 -33.14 -35.00 27.18
CA GLN A 8 -32.43 -34.57 25.98
C GLN A 8 -31.19 -33.81 26.43
N ASP A 9 -30.07 -34.53 26.32
CA ASP A 9 -28.72 -34.04 26.10
C ASP A 9 -28.50 -32.54 26.33
N LEU A 10 -27.90 -32.23 27.47
CA LEU A 10 -27.02 -31.08 27.64
C LEU A 10 -25.75 -31.30 26.81
N SER A 11 -25.88 -31.52 25.50
CA SER A 11 -24.80 -31.20 24.58
C SER A 11 -24.73 -29.68 24.58
N ILE A 12 -23.91 -29.14 25.48
CA ILE A 12 -23.30 -27.82 25.37
C ILE A 12 -23.03 -27.63 23.88
N ILE A 13 -23.83 -26.78 23.22
CA ILE A 13 -23.61 -26.43 21.82
C ILE A 13 -22.25 -25.75 21.85
N ASN A 14 -21.22 -26.52 21.54
CA ASN A 14 -19.85 -26.10 21.47
C ASN A 14 -19.77 -25.23 20.21
N MET A 15 -20.27 -24.00 20.32
CA MET A 15 -20.18 -22.98 19.30
C MET A 15 -18.70 -22.68 19.14
N ARG A 16 -18.06 -23.34 18.18
CA ARG A 16 -16.72 -22.97 17.75
C ARG A 16 -16.85 -21.60 17.09
N PRO A 17 -16.30 -20.51 17.67
CA PRO A 17 -16.36 -19.21 17.02
C PRO A 17 -15.57 -19.29 15.70
N THR A 18 -16.28 -19.30 14.59
CA THR A 18 -15.68 -19.15 13.26
C THR A 18 -15.32 -17.68 13.06
N LEU A 19 -14.18 -17.37 12.44
CA LEU A 19 -13.64 -16.00 12.28
C LEU A 19 -14.68 -14.98 11.76
N VAL A 20 -15.59 -15.44 10.88
CA VAL A 20 -16.69 -14.66 10.31
C VAL A 20 -17.68 -14.13 11.37
N ARG A 21 -17.83 -14.80 12.52
CA ARG A 21 -18.71 -14.39 13.61
C ARG A 21 -18.10 -13.35 14.56
N LEU A 22 -16.80 -13.06 14.42
CA LEU A 22 -16.08 -12.06 15.24
C LEU A 22 -16.02 -10.68 14.61
N VAL A 23 -16.44 -10.54 13.34
CA VAL A 23 -16.34 -9.27 12.61
C VAL A 23 -17.75 -8.71 12.37
N ARG A 24 -18.02 -7.53 12.93
CA ARG A 24 -19.25 -6.77 12.65
C ARG A 24 -18.99 -5.82 11.49
N VAL A 25 -19.57 -6.10 10.33
CA VAL A 25 -19.54 -5.18 9.19
C VAL A 25 -20.52 -4.03 9.47
N VAL A 26 -20.01 -2.81 9.53
CA VAL A 26 -20.80 -1.59 9.77
C VAL A 26 -20.83 -0.74 8.50
N PRO A 27 -21.99 -0.23 8.05
CA PRO A 27 -22.08 0.69 6.92
C PRO A 27 -21.23 1.95 7.15
N ARG A 28 -20.54 2.42 6.10
CA ARG A 28 -19.63 3.59 6.19
C ARG A 28 -20.30 4.86 6.71
N SER A 29 -21.61 5.02 6.49
CA SER A 29 -22.40 6.15 6.99
C SER A 29 -22.57 6.19 8.52
N LYS A 30 -22.32 5.07 9.20
CA LYS A 30 -22.40 4.94 10.66
C LYS A 30 -21.04 5.00 11.35
N VAL A 31 -19.97 5.23 10.59
CA VAL A 31 -18.60 5.38 11.09
C VAL A 31 -18.26 6.86 11.04
N ASP A 32 -17.77 7.40 12.15
CA ASP A 32 -17.30 8.79 12.20
C ASP A 32 -16.19 9.00 11.15
N PRO A 33 -16.35 9.93 10.19
CA PRO A 33 -15.33 10.20 9.18
C PRO A 33 -14.00 10.72 9.74
N ALA A 34 -13.95 11.12 11.02
CA ALA A 34 -12.72 11.45 11.74
C ALA A 34 -11.95 10.19 12.18
N LEU A 35 -12.59 9.02 12.29
CA LEU A 35 -11.98 7.73 12.59
C LEU A 35 -11.33 7.09 11.36
N ARG A 36 -10.73 7.89 10.48
CA ARG A 36 -9.88 7.34 9.43
C ARG A 36 -8.65 6.76 10.12
N PRO A 37 -8.32 5.48 9.91
CA PRO A 37 -7.04 4.97 10.37
C PRO A 37 -5.96 5.84 9.72
N ILE A 38 -5.27 6.61 10.55
CA ILE A 38 -4.09 7.35 10.12
C ILE A 38 -3.08 6.27 9.74
N PRO A 39 -2.60 6.23 8.48
CA PRO A 39 -1.57 5.26 8.13
C PRO A 39 -0.39 5.46 9.07
N GLU A 40 0.19 4.36 9.53
CA GLU A 40 1.36 4.44 10.40
C GLU A 40 2.42 5.34 9.75
N PRO A 41 3.01 6.27 10.51
CA PRO A 41 4.02 7.15 9.97
C PRO A 41 5.15 6.30 9.42
N VAL A 42 5.44 6.53 8.15
CA VAL A 42 6.58 5.92 7.49
C VAL A 42 7.85 6.36 8.23
N ARG A 43 8.60 5.38 8.73
CA ARG A 43 9.94 5.55 9.26
C ARG A 43 10.88 6.14 8.20
N SER A 44 11.34 7.37 8.42
CA SER A 44 12.27 8.08 7.53
C SER A 44 13.73 7.66 7.71
N ASP A 45 14.02 6.88 8.76
CA ASP A 45 15.35 6.36 9.07
C ASP A 45 15.75 5.16 8.19
N VAL A 46 14.80 4.58 7.45
CA VAL A 46 15.08 3.51 6.51
C VAL A 46 15.37 4.12 5.13
N PRO A 47 16.61 4.02 4.60
CA PRO A 47 16.92 4.50 3.27
C PRO A 47 16.09 3.72 2.25
N ARG A 48 15.32 4.45 1.44
CA ARG A 48 14.49 3.88 0.38
C ARG A 48 15.23 3.98 -0.94
N PRO A 49 15.16 2.93 -1.78
CA PRO A 49 15.71 3.04 -3.12
C PRO A 49 14.96 4.13 -3.88
N SER A 50 15.69 4.94 -4.63
CA SER A 50 15.08 5.95 -5.50
C SER A 50 14.21 5.26 -6.56
N LEU A 51 13.19 5.97 -7.08
CA LEU A 51 12.36 5.42 -8.16
C LEU A 51 13.23 5.00 -9.36
N ILE A 52 14.29 5.76 -9.66
CA ILE A 52 15.24 5.46 -10.74
C ILE A 52 15.93 4.12 -10.49
N GLU A 53 16.42 3.87 -9.27
CA GLU A 53 17.03 2.57 -8.90
C GLU A 53 16.05 1.41 -9.07
N VAL A 54 14.81 1.59 -8.60
CA VAL A 54 13.76 0.57 -8.75
C VAL A 54 13.49 0.26 -10.22
N LEU A 55 13.41 1.29 -11.07
CA LEU A 55 13.16 1.11 -12.49
C LEU A 55 14.35 0.50 -13.22
N LEU A 56 15.58 0.85 -12.86
CA LEU A 56 16.79 0.23 -13.40
C LEU A 56 16.86 -1.25 -13.04
N LYS A 57 16.57 -1.60 -11.78
CA LYS A 57 16.51 -3.00 -11.34
C LYS A 57 15.46 -3.79 -12.12
N ARG A 58 14.26 -3.25 -12.30
CA ARG A 58 13.20 -3.89 -13.11
C ARG A 58 13.62 -4.10 -14.56
N LYS A 59 14.36 -3.14 -15.12
CA LYS A 59 14.90 -3.27 -16.48
C LYS A 59 15.91 -4.41 -16.57
N GLU A 60 16.80 -4.53 -15.59
CA GLU A 60 17.77 -5.63 -15.50
C GLU A 60 17.07 -6.99 -15.34
N GLU A 61 16.06 -7.07 -14.47
CA GLU A 61 15.26 -8.28 -14.24
C GLU A 61 14.47 -8.73 -15.49
N ALA A 62 13.93 -7.78 -16.26
CA ALA A 62 13.17 -8.08 -17.47
C ALA A 62 14.04 -8.48 -18.66
N GLY A 63 15.31 -8.06 -18.70
CA GLY A 63 16.26 -8.45 -19.75
C GLY A 63 15.72 -8.23 -21.17
N ALA A 64 15.49 -9.32 -21.90
CA ALA A 64 15.02 -9.29 -23.29
C ALA A 64 13.54 -8.87 -23.43
N ASP A 65 12.74 -9.04 -22.38
CA ASP A 65 11.31 -8.66 -22.38
C ASP A 65 11.11 -7.17 -22.08
N TYR A 66 12.19 -6.44 -21.76
CA TYR A 66 12.09 -5.03 -21.47
C TYR A 66 11.77 -4.22 -22.74
N PRO A 67 10.75 -3.35 -22.72
CA PRO A 67 10.33 -2.60 -23.89
C PRO A 67 11.46 -1.70 -24.44
N PRO A 68 11.83 -1.82 -25.73
CA PRO A 68 12.97 -1.10 -26.30
C PRO A 68 12.73 0.40 -26.46
N ASN A 69 11.47 0.84 -26.37
CA ASN A 69 11.07 2.26 -26.46
C ASN A 69 11.25 3.03 -25.15
N ILE A 70 11.58 2.38 -24.02
CA ILE A 70 11.74 3.06 -22.73
C ILE A 70 13.23 3.18 -22.37
N ARG A 71 13.72 4.42 -22.30
CA ARG A 71 15.07 4.73 -21.80
C ARG A 71 14.97 5.40 -20.43
N ILE A 72 15.68 4.83 -19.45
CA ILE A 72 15.79 5.38 -18.10
C ILE A 72 17.14 6.11 -18.03
N GLU A 73 17.10 7.42 -17.86
CA GLU A 73 18.31 8.25 -17.72
C GLU A 73 18.36 8.85 -16.32
N ALA A 74 19.49 8.68 -15.63
CA ALA A 74 19.75 9.39 -14.39
C ALA A 74 20.11 10.85 -14.69
N LEU A 75 19.50 11.80 -13.96
CA LEU A 75 19.86 13.21 -14.08
C LEU A 75 21.28 13.43 -13.52
N LYS A 76 22.24 13.63 -14.42
CA LYS A 76 23.65 13.79 -14.06
C LYS A 76 23.99 15.16 -13.43
N ALA A 77 23.20 16.22 -13.68
CA ALA A 77 23.45 17.55 -13.11
C ALA A 77 22.29 18.55 -13.30
N LYS A 78 22.23 19.59 -12.45
CA LYS A 78 21.34 20.77 -12.61
C LYS A 78 21.53 21.51 -13.94
N THR A 79 22.64 21.26 -14.63
CA THR A 79 22.91 21.77 -15.98
C THR A 79 21.93 21.22 -17.01
N ALA A 80 21.30 20.07 -16.76
CA ALA A 80 20.24 19.52 -17.60
C ALA A 80 19.02 20.46 -17.73
N LEU A 81 18.84 21.39 -16.77
CA LEU A 81 17.76 22.37 -16.81
C LEU A 81 18.16 23.71 -17.45
N ARG A 82 19.37 23.79 -18.04
CA ARG A 82 19.86 24.99 -18.72
C ARG A 82 19.05 25.23 -20.01
N GLY A 83 18.63 26.47 -20.23
CA GLY A 83 17.80 26.84 -21.40
C GLY A 83 16.30 26.83 -21.14
N LEU A 84 15.82 26.21 -20.05
CA LEU A 84 14.41 26.31 -19.64
C LEU A 84 14.08 27.71 -19.08
N PRO A 85 12.85 28.21 -19.29
CA PRO A 85 12.33 29.39 -18.62
C PRO A 85 12.48 29.29 -17.09
N ARG A 86 12.68 30.43 -16.43
CA ARG A 86 13.01 30.49 -15.00
C ARG A 86 11.96 29.79 -14.13
N ASP A 87 10.68 29.93 -14.47
CA ASP A 87 9.58 29.34 -13.71
C ASP A 87 9.55 27.81 -13.85
N ALA A 88 9.67 27.30 -15.09
CA ALA A 88 9.78 25.86 -15.34
C ALA A 88 10.99 25.25 -14.63
N ARG A 89 12.13 25.95 -14.62
CA ARG A 89 13.33 25.51 -13.92
C ARG A 89 13.14 25.42 -12.41
N LYS A 90 12.44 26.38 -11.79
CA LYS A 90 12.12 26.35 -10.36
C LYS A 90 11.24 25.16 -10.00
N THR A 91 10.17 24.93 -10.77
CA THR A 91 9.24 23.82 -10.54
C THR A 91 9.96 22.48 -10.67
N LEU A 92 10.69 22.28 -11.76
CA LEU A 92 11.43 21.02 -11.99
C LEU A 92 12.55 20.81 -10.97
N ALA A 93 13.27 21.86 -10.58
CA ALA A 93 14.29 21.75 -9.54
C ALA A 93 13.69 21.42 -8.16
N ALA A 94 12.47 21.87 -7.86
CA ALA A 94 11.76 21.51 -6.64
C ALA A 94 11.32 20.04 -6.67
N MET A 95 10.80 19.56 -7.81
CA MET A 95 10.39 18.15 -7.99
C MET A 95 11.57 17.18 -7.95
N LEU A 96 12.75 17.60 -8.43
CA LEU A 96 13.98 16.80 -8.38
C LEU A 96 14.60 16.73 -6.98
N LYS A 97 14.13 17.54 -6.05
CA LYS A 97 14.60 17.57 -4.67
C LYS A 97 13.75 16.58 -3.86
N GLU A 98 13.81 15.30 -4.19
CA GLU A 98 13.20 14.25 -3.35
C GLU A 98 14.10 13.92 -2.15
N HIS A 99 13.44 13.68 -1.01
CA HIS A 99 13.96 13.45 0.34
C HIS A 99 14.58 12.06 0.53
#